data_AF-A0AAP1RCV7-F1
#
_entry.id   AF-A0AAP1RCV7-F1
#
_cell.length_a   1.000
_cell.length_b   1.000
_cell.length_c   1.000
_cell.angle_alpha   90.00
_cell.angle_beta   90.00
_cell.angle_gamma   90.00
#
_symmetry.space_group_name_H-M   'P 1'
#
loop_
_entity.id
_entity.type
_entity.pdbx_description
1 polymer ?
#
loop_
_entity_poly.entity_id
_entity_poly.type
_entity_poly.pdbx_seq_one_letter_code
_entity_poly.pdbx_strand_id
1 'polypeptide(L)'
;IQDSQGKRHWVTGGYGYLTGGILPTSFFYHGSDGIQLYMGGNIHDHSILPSFGEAGDSGSPLFGWNTAKGQWELVGVYSGVGGGTNLIYSLIPQSFLSQIYSEDNDAPVFFNASSGAPLQWKFDSSTGTGSLKQGFVEYAMHGQKGSDLNAGKNLTFLGHNGQIDLENSVTQGAGSLTFTDDYTVTTSNGSTWTGAGIIVDKDASVNWQVNGVKGDNLHKIGEGTLVVQGTGVNEGGLKVGDGTVVLNQQADSSGHVQAFSSVNIASGRPTVVLADNQQVNPDNISWGYRGGVLDVNGNDLTFHKLNAADYGATLGNSSDKTANITLDYQTHPADVKVN
;
A
#
# COMPACT_ATOMS: atom_id res chain seq x y z
N ILE A 1 -32.93 7.69 -10.30
CA ILE A 1 -33.42 6.33 -10.63
C ILE A 1 -34.48 6.42 -11.73
N GLN A 2 -34.62 5.40 -12.58
CA GLN A 2 -35.70 5.32 -13.57
C GLN A 2 -36.70 4.24 -13.15
N ASP A 3 -37.99 4.55 -13.14
CA ASP A 3 -39.04 3.55 -12.86
C ASP A 3 -39.33 2.66 -14.09
N SER A 4 -40.20 1.67 -13.92
CA SER A 4 -40.54 0.71 -14.98
C SER A 4 -41.24 1.34 -16.20
N GLN A 5 -41.75 2.56 -16.08
CA GLN A 5 -42.37 3.32 -17.17
C GLN A 5 -41.38 4.25 -17.86
N GLY A 6 -40.11 4.23 -17.47
CA GLY A 6 -39.07 5.09 -18.05
C GLY A 6 -39.02 6.49 -17.44
N LYS A 7 -39.80 6.79 -16.39
CA LYS A 7 -39.76 8.11 -15.75
C LYS A 7 -38.60 8.19 -14.76
N ARG A 8 -37.83 9.27 -14.86
CA ARG A 8 -36.70 9.55 -13.97
C ARG A 8 -37.19 10.23 -12.68
N HIS A 9 -36.74 9.72 -11.55
CA HIS A 9 -36.93 10.29 -10.21
C HIS A 9 -35.58 10.61 -9.61
N TRP A 10 -35.41 11.87 -9.20
CA TRP A 10 -34.21 12.32 -8.52
C TRP A 10 -34.17 11.79 -7.08
N VAL A 11 -32.99 11.40 -6.61
CA VAL A 11 -32.79 10.86 -5.24
C VAL A 11 -31.76 11.71 -4.49
N THR A 12 -30.57 11.89 -5.07
CA THR A 12 -29.50 12.74 -4.53
C THR A 12 -28.62 13.27 -5.67
N GLY A 13 -27.77 14.25 -5.38
CA GLY A 13 -26.67 14.66 -6.25
C GLY A 13 -25.46 13.71 -6.17
N GLY A 14 -24.45 13.98 -6.99
CA GLY A 14 -23.20 13.20 -7.03
C GLY A 14 -22.46 13.17 -5.69
N TYR A 15 -21.61 12.16 -5.52
CA TYR A 15 -20.72 11.95 -4.37
C TYR A 15 -21.39 11.67 -3.01
N GLY A 16 -22.71 11.42 -2.98
CA GLY A 16 -23.41 11.03 -1.75
C GLY A 16 -23.29 9.55 -1.40
N TYR A 17 -23.39 8.67 -2.39
CA TYR A 17 -23.19 7.22 -2.27
C TYR A 17 -22.85 6.62 -3.64
N LEU A 18 -22.38 5.38 -3.65
CA LEU A 18 -22.06 4.66 -4.88
C LEU A 18 -23.25 3.86 -5.39
N THR A 19 -23.48 3.89 -6.70
CA THR A 19 -24.38 2.99 -7.42
C THR A 19 -23.60 2.22 -8.48
N GLY A 20 -23.95 0.94 -8.68
CA GLY A 20 -23.33 0.09 -9.70
C GLY A 20 -24.38 -0.65 -10.50
N GLY A 21 -23.99 -1.11 -11.69
CA GLY A 21 -24.85 -1.87 -12.57
C GLY A 21 -24.07 -2.55 -13.69
N ILE A 22 -24.81 -3.16 -14.60
CA ILE A 22 -24.32 -3.92 -15.74
C ILE A 22 -24.68 -3.13 -16.99
N LEU A 23 -23.70 -2.90 -17.86
CA LEU A 23 -23.88 -2.25 -19.15
C LEU A 23 -24.14 -3.28 -20.26
N PRO A 24 -24.79 -2.89 -21.38
CA PRO A 24 -24.95 -3.79 -22.51
C PRO A 24 -23.60 -4.20 -23.11
N THR A 25 -23.53 -5.40 -23.69
CA THR A 25 -22.29 -5.94 -24.28
C THR A 25 -21.93 -5.28 -25.61
N SER A 26 -22.90 -4.71 -26.31
CA SER A 26 -22.70 -4.01 -27.58
C SER A 26 -22.24 -2.57 -27.35
N PHE A 27 -21.13 -2.20 -27.99
CA PHE A 27 -20.58 -0.85 -27.99
C PHE A 27 -20.10 -0.48 -29.39
N PHE A 28 -19.93 0.82 -29.62
CA PHE A 28 -19.31 1.36 -30.83
C PHE A 28 -18.02 2.10 -30.45
N TYR A 29 -17.10 2.24 -31.40
CA TYR A 29 -15.96 3.13 -31.24
C TYR A 29 -16.43 4.59 -31.16
N HIS A 30 -15.77 5.36 -30.30
CA HIS A 30 -15.98 6.79 -30.12
C HIS A 30 -14.63 7.52 -30.13
N GLY A 31 -14.35 8.21 -31.23
CA GLY A 31 -13.01 8.77 -31.48
C GLY A 31 -11.96 7.68 -31.68
N SER A 32 -10.70 8.00 -31.41
CA SER A 32 -9.58 7.06 -31.50
C SER A 32 -9.48 6.12 -30.30
N ASP A 33 -9.80 6.61 -29.10
CA ASP A 33 -9.43 5.97 -27.84
C ASP A 33 -10.63 5.81 -26.89
N GLY A 34 -11.84 5.74 -27.43
CA GLY A 34 -13.06 5.64 -26.64
C GLY A 34 -14.06 4.64 -27.20
N ILE A 35 -15.03 4.29 -26.35
CA ILE A 35 -16.21 3.53 -26.72
C ILE A 35 -17.46 4.31 -26.32
N GLN A 36 -18.55 4.05 -27.04
CA GLN A 36 -19.88 4.55 -26.72
C GLN A 36 -20.89 3.41 -26.63
N LEU A 37 -21.79 3.51 -25.65
CA LEU A 37 -22.88 2.57 -25.43
C LEU A 37 -24.20 3.33 -25.55
N TYR A 38 -25.05 2.89 -26.46
CA TYR A 38 -26.39 3.46 -26.61
C TYR A 38 -27.31 2.88 -25.54
N MET A 39 -27.91 3.76 -24.73
CA MET A 39 -28.89 3.43 -23.68
C MET A 39 -30.08 4.40 -23.71
N GLY A 40 -30.53 4.76 -24.91
CA GLY A 40 -31.70 5.62 -25.10
C GLY A 40 -33.00 4.94 -24.67
N GLY A 41 -34.00 5.76 -24.33
CA GLY A 41 -35.33 5.29 -23.93
C GLY A 41 -35.37 4.81 -22.47
N ASN A 42 -35.97 3.65 -22.25
CA ASN A 42 -36.01 3.00 -20.95
C ASN A 42 -34.72 2.20 -20.74
N ILE A 43 -33.91 2.57 -19.75
CA ILE A 43 -32.61 1.93 -19.50
C ILE A 43 -32.76 0.45 -19.12
N HIS A 44 -33.93 0.08 -18.59
CA HIS A 44 -34.31 -1.31 -18.27
C HIS A 44 -34.39 -2.23 -19.48
N ASP A 45 -34.43 -1.68 -20.70
CA ASP A 45 -34.43 -2.47 -21.94
C ASP A 45 -33.02 -2.96 -22.33
N HIS A 46 -31.96 -2.45 -21.68
CA HIS A 46 -30.57 -2.67 -22.09
C HIS A 46 -29.82 -3.69 -21.22
N SER A 47 -30.30 -3.98 -20.01
CA SER A 47 -29.60 -4.85 -19.04
C SER A 47 -30.51 -5.25 -17.88
N ILE A 48 -30.16 -6.31 -17.15
CA ILE A 48 -30.88 -6.77 -15.95
C ILE A 48 -30.65 -5.88 -14.71
N LEU A 49 -29.57 -5.09 -14.71
CA LEU A 49 -29.25 -4.12 -13.66
C LEU A 49 -28.63 -2.88 -14.32
N PRO A 50 -29.38 -2.15 -15.15
CA PRO A 50 -28.82 -1.08 -15.96
C PRO A 50 -28.32 0.06 -15.07
N SER A 51 -27.19 0.65 -15.46
CA SER A 51 -26.71 1.90 -14.88
C SER A 51 -26.45 2.89 -16.01
N PHE A 52 -26.82 4.15 -15.78
CA PHE A 52 -26.59 5.24 -16.72
C PHE A 52 -25.84 6.35 -15.99
N GLY A 53 -24.64 6.68 -16.47
CA GLY A 53 -23.80 7.71 -15.89
C GLY A 53 -24.41 9.10 -16.03
N GLU A 54 -24.38 9.85 -14.94
CA GLU A 54 -24.90 11.22 -14.83
C GLU A 54 -23.78 12.16 -14.34
N ALA A 55 -24.12 13.43 -14.11
CA ALA A 55 -23.19 14.40 -13.54
C ALA A 55 -22.69 13.92 -12.16
N GLY A 56 -21.37 13.82 -12.01
CA GLY A 56 -20.71 13.26 -10.84
C GLY A 56 -20.09 11.88 -11.08
N ASP A 57 -20.54 11.14 -12.11
CA ASP A 57 -19.99 9.83 -12.44
C ASP A 57 -18.71 9.90 -13.29
N SER A 58 -18.31 11.09 -13.76
CA SER A 58 -17.09 11.28 -14.57
C SER A 58 -15.86 10.73 -13.85
N GLY A 59 -15.11 9.85 -14.52
CA GLY A 59 -13.98 9.10 -13.96
C GLY A 59 -14.32 7.74 -13.36
N SER A 60 -15.61 7.38 -13.23
CA SER A 60 -16.02 6.08 -12.71
C SER A 60 -15.58 4.91 -13.61
N PRO A 61 -15.23 3.76 -13.02
CA PRO A 61 -14.61 2.66 -13.77
C PRO A 61 -15.63 1.84 -14.57
N LEU A 62 -15.21 1.39 -15.75
CA LEU A 62 -15.84 0.31 -16.50
C LEU A 62 -14.97 -0.94 -16.40
N PHE A 63 -15.50 -2.00 -15.82
CA PHE A 63 -14.84 -3.31 -15.77
C PHE A 63 -15.42 -4.25 -16.82
N GLY A 64 -14.55 -5.06 -17.43
CA GLY A 64 -14.93 -6.13 -18.35
C GLY A 64 -14.33 -7.47 -17.92
N TRP A 65 -15.06 -8.56 -18.14
CA TRP A 65 -14.55 -9.91 -17.89
C TRP A 65 -13.73 -10.41 -19.09
N ASN A 66 -12.44 -10.60 -18.89
CA ASN A 66 -11.54 -11.17 -19.90
C ASN A 66 -11.63 -12.70 -19.85
N THR A 67 -12.38 -13.31 -20.75
CA THR A 67 -12.58 -14.77 -20.79
C THR A 67 -11.31 -15.57 -21.10
N ALA A 68 -10.34 -14.97 -21.81
CA ALA A 68 -9.08 -15.63 -22.14
C ALA A 68 -8.16 -15.73 -20.91
N LYS A 69 -8.22 -14.74 -20.01
CA LYS A 69 -7.44 -14.72 -18.75
C LYS A 69 -8.23 -15.20 -17.53
N GLY A 70 -9.56 -15.28 -17.62
CA GLY A 70 -10.44 -15.63 -16.50
C GLY A 70 -10.43 -14.59 -15.37
N GLN A 71 -10.39 -13.29 -15.70
CA GLN A 71 -10.34 -12.21 -14.70
C GLN A 71 -11.09 -10.95 -15.12
N TRP A 72 -11.46 -10.11 -14.16
CA TRP A 72 -11.97 -8.76 -14.40
C TRP A 72 -10.83 -7.80 -14.69
N GLU A 73 -10.98 -6.93 -15.68
CA GLU A 73 -10.01 -5.91 -16.07
C GLU A 73 -10.69 -4.54 -16.16
N LEU A 74 -9.97 -3.48 -15.79
CA LEU A 74 -10.41 -2.11 -16.02
C LEU A 74 -10.28 -1.80 -17.52
N VAL A 75 -11.41 -1.56 -18.18
CA VAL A 75 -11.50 -1.32 -19.63
C VAL A 75 -11.42 0.16 -19.95
N GLY A 76 -12.06 0.99 -19.14
CA GLY A 76 -12.11 2.43 -19.35
C GLY A 76 -12.69 3.19 -18.16
N VAL A 77 -12.77 4.50 -18.32
CA VAL A 77 -13.35 5.42 -17.35
C VAL A 77 -14.45 6.25 -18.01
N TYR A 78 -15.54 6.50 -17.28
CA TYR A 78 -16.67 7.26 -17.81
C TYR A 78 -16.26 8.70 -18.09
N SER A 79 -16.49 9.18 -19.31
CA SER A 79 -16.03 10.48 -19.78
C SER A 79 -17.19 11.45 -20.00
N GLY A 80 -18.40 10.94 -20.26
CA GLY A 80 -19.59 11.77 -20.33
C GLY A 80 -20.73 11.16 -21.14
N VAL A 81 -21.72 11.99 -21.43
CA VAL A 81 -22.93 11.61 -22.16
C VAL A 81 -22.97 12.24 -23.56
N GLY A 82 -23.18 11.43 -24.59
CA GLY A 82 -23.35 11.85 -25.97
C GLY A 82 -24.82 11.90 -26.38
N GLY A 83 -25.31 13.06 -26.82
CA GLY A 83 -26.68 13.21 -27.34
C GLY A 83 -27.80 12.87 -26.34
N GLY A 84 -27.50 12.86 -25.04
CA GLY A 84 -28.44 12.53 -23.96
C GLY A 84 -28.77 11.04 -23.81
N THR A 85 -28.28 10.18 -24.71
CA THR A 85 -28.65 8.75 -24.75
C THR A 85 -27.46 7.81 -24.77
N ASN A 86 -26.24 8.31 -24.97
CA ASN A 86 -25.06 7.47 -25.10
C ASN A 86 -24.11 7.69 -23.93
N LEU A 87 -23.67 6.62 -23.28
CA LEU A 87 -22.54 6.68 -22.35
C LEU A 87 -21.25 6.62 -23.13
N ILE A 88 -20.32 7.52 -22.84
CA ILE A 88 -19.00 7.57 -23.46
C ILE A 88 -17.96 7.21 -22.40
N TYR A 89 -17.09 6.26 -22.74
CA TYR A 89 -15.96 5.85 -21.92
C TYR A 89 -14.66 6.10 -22.69
N SER A 90 -13.65 6.64 -22.01
CA SER A 90 -12.28 6.64 -22.50
C SER A 90 -11.64 5.30 -22.13
N LEU A 91 -11.05 4.62 -23.12
CA LEU A 91 -10.32 3.37 -22.89
C LEU A 91 -9.02 3.65 -22.12
N ILE A 92 -8.55 2.66 -21.36
CA ILE A 92 -7.31 2.80 -20.60
C ILE A 92 -6.10 2.92 -21.54
N PRO A 93 -5.37 4.05 -21.54
CA PRO A 93 -4.26 4.28 -22.45
C PRO A 93 -2.98 3.60 -21.93
N GLN A 94 -2.82 2.31 -22.25
CA GLN A 94 -1.74 1.47 -21.71
C GLN A 94 -0.33 2.04 -21.95
N SER A 95 -0.06 2.61 -23.14
CA SER A 95 1.24 3.21 -23.45
C SER A 95 1.53 4.44 -22.59
N PHE A 96 0.52 5.28 -22.34
CA PHE A 96 0.65 6.44 -21.46
C PHE A 96 0.90 6.01 -20.01
N LEU A 97 0.17 5.02 -19.50
CA LEU A 97 0.40 4.50 -18.14
C LEU A 97 1.82 3.93 -17.98
N SER A 98 2.28 3.13 -18.95
CA SER A 98 3.64 2.60 -18.95
C SER A 98 4.70 3.71 -18.97
N GLN A 99 4.47 4.77 -19.73
CA GLN A 99 5.34 5.95 -19.74
C GLN A 99 5.40 6.59 -18.35
N ILE A 100 4.24 6.91 -17.75
CA ILE A 100 4.19 7.53 -16.41
C ILE A 100 4.91 6.66 -15.38
N TYR A 101 4.66 5.34 -15.36
CA TYR A 101 5.34 4.44 -14.44
C TYR A 101 6.86 4.45 -14.66
N SER A 102 7.32 4.50 -15.91
CA SER A 102 8.75 4.55 -16.22
C SER A 102 9.41 5.87 -15.79
N GLU A 103 8.71 7.00 -15.93
CA GLU A 103 9.23 8.33 -15.63
C GLU A 103 9.48 8.54 -14.13
N ASP A 104 8.80 7.76 -13.27
CA ASP A 104 8.96 7.82 -11.82
C ASP A 104 10.03 6.89 -11.26
N ASN A 105 10.72 6.11 -12.10
CA ASN A 105 11.83 5.26 -11.67
C ASN A 105 13.18 5.91 -11.96
N ASP A 106 14.07 5.92 -10.96
CA ASP A 106 15.51 6.03 -11.22
C ASP A 106 16.03 4.72 -11.86
N ALA A 107 17.25 4.77 -12.39
CA ALA A 107 17.88 3.56 -12.96
C ALA A 107 17.97 2.44 -11.89
N PRO A 108 17.69 1.17 -12.25
CA PRO A 108 17.79 0.06 -11.30
C PRO A 108 19.18 -0.04 -10.67
N VAL A 109 19.22 -0.25 -9.35
CA VAL A 109 20.43 -0.32 -8.55
C VAL A 109 20.85 -1.78 -8.43
N PHE A 110 22.00 -2.14 -8.98
CA PHE A 110 22.52 -3.50 -8.93
C PHE A 110 23.58 -3.65 -7.84
N PHE A 111 23.38 -4.62 -6.93
CA PHE A 111 24.40 -4.97 -5.95
C PHE A 111 25.40 -5.98 -6.51
N ASN A 112 26.69 -5.62 -6.48
CA ASN A 112 27.77 -6.53 -6.83
C ASN A 112 28.35 -7.22 -5.59
N ALA A 113 27.93 -8.46 -5.36
CA ALA A 113 28.42 -9.32 -4.27
C ALA A 113 29.95 -9.53 -4.28
N SER A 114 30.60 -9.42 -5.44
CA SER A 114 32.06 -9.59 -5.55
C SER A 114 32.85 -8.39 -5.03
N SER A 115 32.20 -7.26 -4.77
CA SER A 115 32.87 -6.04 -4.28
C SER A 115 33.30 -6.15 -2.81
N GLY A 116 32.65 -7.02 -2.02
CA GLY A 116 32.90 -7.18 -0.59
C GLY A 116 32.49 -6.00 0.29
N ALA A 117 31.77 -5.00 -0.24
CA ALA A 117 31.35 -3.81 0.50
C ALA A 117 29.86 -3.49 0.24
N PRO A 118 29.13 -2.90 1.21
CA PRO A 118 27.76 -2.47 0.99
C PRO A 118 27.67 -1.29 0.00
N LEU A 119 26.50 -1.10 -0.60
CA LEU A 119 26.10 0.13 -1.27
C LEU A 119 26.00 1.25 -0.23
N GLN A 120 26.85 2.27 -0.36
CA GLN A 120 26.82 3.45 0.48
C GLN A 120 25.75 4.42 -0.03
N TRP A 121 24.73 4.68 0.78
CA TRP A 121 23.61 5.55 0.41
C TRP A 121 23.74 6.91 1.09
N LYS A 122 24.02 7.92 0.28
CA LYS A 122 24.13 9.33 0.68
C LYS A 122 22.95 10.14 0.18
N PHE A 123 22.58 11.16 0.95
CA PHE A 123 21.47 12.05 0.60
C PHE A 123 21.67 13.46 1.13
N ASP A 124 21.48 14.45 0.26
CA ASP A 124 21.43 15.86 0.62
C ASP A 124 19.97 16.34 0.67
N SER A 125 19.47 16.47 1.90
CA SER A 125 18.10 16.95 2.15
C SER A 125 17.82 18.38 1.67
N SER A 126 18.86 19.21 1.46
CA SER A 126 18.68 20.58 0.99
C SER A 126 18.37 20.66 -0.50
N THR A 127 18.89 19.71 -1.29
CA THR A 127 18.68 19.63 -2.74
C THR A 127 17.65 18.57 -3.14
N GLY A 128 17.39 17.58 -2.26
CA GLY A 128 16.55 16.42 -2.56
C GLY A 128 17.25 15.38 -3.43
N THR A 129 18.59 15.38 -3.47
CA THR A 129 19.38 14.48 -4.33
C THR A 129 20.30 13.61 -3.49
N GLY A 130 20.47 12.36 -3.91
CA GLY A 130 21.36 11.39 -3.28
C GLY A 130 22.02 10.48 -4.29
N SER A 131 22.81 9.55 -3.78
CA SER A 131 23.39 8.48 -4.58
C SER A 131 23.58 7.21 -3.77
N LEU A 132 23.58 6.08 -4.48
CA LEU A 132 24.02 4.79 -3.96
C LEU A 132 25.30 4.37 -4.68
N LYS A 133 26.38 4.16 -3.93
CA LYS A 133 27.70 3.89 -4.49
C LYS A 133 28.30 2.59 -3.97
N GLN A 134 28.86 1.80 -4.87
CA GLN A 134 29.64 0.59 -4.53
C GLN A 134 30.89 0.53 -5.42
N GLY A 135 32.06 0.73 -4.81
CA GLY A 135 33.32 0.86 -5.54
C GLY A 135 33.30 2.04 -6.51
N PHE A 136 33.42 1.75 -7.81
CA PHE A 136 33.42 2.76 -8.88
C PHE A 136 32.04 3.01 -9.50
N VAL A 137 31.04 2.17 -9.17
CA VAL A 137 29.68 2.31 -9.70
C VAL A 137 28.85 3.17 -8.76
N GLU A 138 28.14 4.14 -9.31
CA GLU A 138 27.30 5.07 -8.58
C GLU A 138 25.96 5.24 -9.32
N TYR A 139 24.88 5.13 -8.56
CA TYR A 139 23.51 5.29 -9.03
C TYR A 139 22.93 6.56 -8.43
N ALA A 140 22.26 7.36 -9.25
CA ALA A 140 21.53 8.52 -8.75
C ALA A 140 20.29 8.08 -7.96
N MET A 141 19.91 8.90 -6.99
CA MET A 141 18.68 8.75 -6.22
C MET A 141 18.06 10.14 -6.03
N HIS A 142 16.75 10.24 -6.21
CA HIS A 142 16.01 11.49 -6.02
C HIS A 142 14.97 11.33 -4.90
N GLY A 143 14.95 12.30 -3.98
CA GLY A 143 13.99 12.38 -2.89
C GLY A 143 13.13 13.64 -2.94
N GLN A 144 12.44 13.93 -1.84
CA GLN A 144 11.61 15.11 -1.70
C GLN A 144 12.46 16.39 -1.81
N LYS A 145 11.93 17.39 -2.52
CA LYS A 145 12.56 18.71 -2.66
C LYS A 145 11.67 19.79 -2.06
N GLY A 146 12.06 20.32 -0.90
CA GLY A 146 11.21 21.26 -0.16
C GLY A 146 9.89 20.58 0.24
N SER A 147 8.76 21.09 -0.23
CA SER A 147 7.44 20.47 -0.03
C SER A 147 6.98 19.58 -1.19
N ASP A 148 7.78 19.44 -2.25
CA ASP A 148 7.44 18.65 -3.43
C ASP A 148 7.79 17.18 -3.22
N LEU A 149 6.78 16.37 -2.89
CA LEU A 149 6.90 14.92 -2.77
C LEU A 149 7.16 14.24 -4.14
N ASN A 150 6.66 14.83 -5.23
CA ASN A 150 6.74 14.27 -6.58
C ASN A 150 8.14 14.37 -7.20
N ALA A 151 9.02 15.18 -6.59
CA ALA A 151 10.44 15.20 -6.95
C ALA A 151 11.15 13.85 -6.65
N GLY A 152 10.61 13.09 -5.70
CA GLY A 152 11.12 11.77 -5.32
C GLY A 152 10.89 10.72 -6.40
N LYS A 153 11.86 9.84 -6.60
CA LYS A 153 11.80 8.75 -7.57
C LYS A 153 11.91 7.38 -6.90
N ASN A 154 11.34 6.38 -7.54
CA ASN A 154 11.36 5.01 -7.10
C ASN A 154 12.74 4.40 -7.35
N LEU A 155 13.16 3.49 -6.45
CA LEU A 155 14.35 2.67 -6.63
C LEU A 155 13.95 1.20 -6.69
N THR A 156 14.53 0.48 -7.66
CA THR A 156 14.48 -0.98 -7.71
C THR A 156 15.87 -1.55 -7.43
N PHE A 157 15.96 -2.41 -6.43
CA PHE A 157 17.20 -3.07 -6.01
C PHE A 157 17.24 -4.49 -6.57
N LEU A 158 18.34 -4.80 -7.27
CA LEU A 158 18.58 -6.06 -7.96
C LEU A 158 19.88 -6.71 -7.48
N GLY A 159 19.91 -8.04 -7.48
CA GLY A 159 21.11 -8.82 -7.18
C GLY A 159 21.07 -9.43 -5.78
N HIS A 160 21.51 -10.68 -5.69
CA HIS A 160 21.34 -11.50 -4.48
C HIS A 160 22.18 -11.01 -3.28
N ASN A 161 21.63 -11.19 -2.08
CA ASN A 161 22.29 -10.91 -0.80
C ASN A 161 22.79 -9.46 -0.69
N GLY A 162 21.99 -8.52 -1.18
CA GLY A 162 22.34 -7.11 -1.22
C GLY A 162 22.59 -6.52 0.16
N GLN A 163 23.53 -5.58 0.23
CA GLN A 163 23.86 -4.86 1.46
C GLN A 163 23.86 -3.36 1.16
N ILE A 164 23.13 -2.59 1.96
CA ILE A 164 23.03 -1.13 1.84
C ILE A 164 23.35 -0.52 3.22
N ASP A 165 24.21 0.49 3.25
CA ASP A 165 24.49 1.29 4.44
C ASP A 165 24.00 2.73 4.22
N LEU A 166 23.06 3.16 5.06
CA LEU A 166 22.43 4.47 5.00
C LEU A 166 23.23 5.49 5.82
N GLU A 167 23.98 6.34 5.11
CA GLU A 167 24.88 7.32 5.72
C GLU A 167 24.17 8.63 6.13
N ASN A 168 22.99 8.92 5.56
CA ASN A 168 22.20 10.11 5.88
C ASN A 168 20.72 9.76 5.99
N SER A 169 19.97 10.48 6.84
CA SER A 169 18.51 10.37 6.83
C SER A 169 17.95 10.75 5.45
N VAL A 170 17.06 9.91 4.92
CA VAL A 170 16.47 10.06 3.59
C VAL A 170 14.98 10.37 3.70
N THR A 171 14.59 11.46 3.06
CA THR A 171 13.17 11.79 2.83
C THR A 171 12.91 11.63 1.34
N GLN A 172 12.42 10.46 0.95
CA GLN A 172 12.27 10.08 -0.46
C GLN A 172 11.00 10.64 -1.12
N GLY A 173 10.12 11.29 -0.35
CA GLY A 173 8.88 11.86 -0.87
C GLY A 173 7.93 10.77 -1.36
N ALA A 174 7.47 10.88 -2.61
CA ALA A 174 6.59 9.89 -3.23
C ALA A 174 7.35 8.69 -3.87
N GLY A 175 8.67 8.63 -3.76
CA GLY A 175 9.44 7.50 -4.25
C GLY A 175 9.32 6.27 -3.35
N SER A 176 9.14 5.09 -3.94
CA SER A 176 9.12 3.78 -3.26
C SER A 176 10.42 3.01 -3.42
N LEU A 177 10.62 1.99 -2.58
CA LEU A 177 11.69 1.00 -2.73
C LEU A 177 11.11 -0.35 -3.13
N THR A 178 11.64 -0.96 -4.19
CA THR A 178 11.30 -2.32 -4.60
C THR A 178 12.52 -3.22 -4.48
N PHE A 179 12.40 -4.33 -3.77
CA PHE A 179 13.45 -5.33 -3.63
C PHE A 179 13.01 -6.62 -4.33
N THR A 180 13.78 -7.05 -5.33
CA THR A 180 13.51 -8.28 -6.09
C THR A 180 14.24 -9.51 -5.54
N ASP A 181 15.12 -9.30 -4.56
CA ASP A 181 16.03 -10.27 -3.99
C ASP A 181 16.27 -9.99 -2.50
N ASP A 182 16.94 -10.91 -1.81
CA ASP A 182 17.30 -10.74 -0.41
C ASP A 182 18.27 -9.58 -0.19
N TYR A 183 17.95 -8.70 0.75
CA TYR A 183 18.74 -7.51 1.09
C TYR A 183 18.84 -7.30 2.59
N THR A 184 19.90 -6.62 3.03
CA THR A 184 20.01 -6.02 4.36
C THR A 184 20.30 -4.53 4.22
N VAL A 185 19.51 -3.71 4.90
CA VAL A 185 19.65 -2.25 4.91
C VAL A 185 19.98 -1.81 6.33
N THR A 186 21.13 -1.20 6.51
CA THR A 186 21.67 -0.80 7.81
C THR A 186 21.86 0.71 7.90
N THR A 187 22.09 1.19 9.12
CA THR A 187 22.68 2.50 9.38
C THR A 187 23.54 2.40 10.63
N SER A 188 24.67 3.10 10.64
CA SER A 188 25.58 3.16 11.80
C SER A 188 25.43 4.45 12.62
N ASN A 189 24.68 5.42 12.12
CA ASN A 189 24.57 6.77 12.70
C ASN A 189 23.13 7.16 13.07
N GLY A 190 22.21 6.19 13.10
CA GLY A 190 20.81 6.43 13.42
C GLY A 190 20.06 7.18 12.32
N SER A 191 20.54 7.15 11.07
CA SER A 191 19.80 7.69 9.93
C SER A 191 18.42 7.02 9.83
N THR A 192 17.46 7.80 9.36
CA THR A 192 16.06 7.37 9.21
C THR A 192 15.66 7.38 7.74
N TRP A 193 14.61 6.65 7.38
CA TRP A 193 14.06 6.70 6.03
C TRP A 193 12.54 6.89 6.05
N THR A 194 12.04 7.70 5.11
CA THR A 194 10.61 7.87 4.81
C THR A 194 10.41 7.97 3.31
N GLY A 195 9.26 7.51 2.80
CA GLY A 195 8.93 7.49 1.38
C GLY A 195 7.55 6.89 1.13
N ALA A 196 7.21 6.62 -0.13
CA ALA A 196 5.90 6.05 -0.47
C ALA A 196 5.68 4.63 0.10
N GLY A 197 6.76 3.88 0.32
CA GLY A 197 6.72 2.56 0.95
C GLY A 197 7.79 1.61 0.41
N ILE A 198 7.76 0.39 0.93
CA ILE A 198 8.63 -0.72 0.55
C ILE A 198 7.78 -1.83 -0.07
N ILE A 199 8.23 -2.32 -1.22
CA ILE A 199 7.71 -3.48 -1.95
C ILE A 199 8.78 -4.57 -1.87
N VAL A 200 8.43 -5.71 -1.28
CA VAL A 200 9.31 -6.89 -1.28
C VAL A 200 8.66 -7.95 -2.16
N ASP A 201 9.32 -8.28 -3.27
CA ASP A 201 8.79 -9.26 -4.22
C ASP A 201 8.66 -10.64 -3.58
N LYS A 202 7.87 -11.49 -4.24
CA LYS A 202 7.70 -12.88 -3.84
C LYS A 202 9.08 -13.56 -3.71
N ASP A 203 9.22 -14.41 -2.71
CA ASP A 203 10.44 -15.19 -2.42
C ASP A 203 11.66 -14.37 -1.98
N ALA A 204 11.56 -13.03 -1.89
CA ALA A 204 12.59 -12.17 -1.32
C ALA A 204 12.34 -11.87 0.17
N SER A 205 13.42 -11.64 0.91
CA SER A 205 13.43 -11.22 2.31
C SER A 205 14.38 -10.05 2.53
N VAL A 206 13.86 -8.96 3.08
CA VAL A 206 14.63 -7.75 3.40
C VAL A 206 14.78 -7.62 4.90
N ASN A 207 16.02 -7.62 5.40
CA ASN A 207 16.33 -7.23 6.77
C ASN A 207 16.53 -5.70 6.86
N TRP A 208 15.59 -5.02 7.49
CA TRP A 208 15.48 -3.57 7.54
C TRP A 208 15.84 -3.06 8.94
N GLN A 209 17.02 -2.45 9.06
CA GLN A 209 17.58 -1.99 10.34
C GLN A 209 17.58 -0.46 10.48
N VAL A 210 16.67 0.21 9.76
CA VAL A 210 16.57 1.68 9.69
C VAL A 210 15.25 2.11 10.32
N ASN A 211 15.30 3.04 11.28
CA ASN A 211 14.09 3.56 11.92
C ASN A 211 13.34 4.54 10.99
N GLY A 212 12.05 4.71 11.25
CA GLY A 212 11.21 5.73 10.61
C GLY A 212 11.23 7.06 11.35
N VAL A 213 10.27 7.91 11.03
CA VAL A 213 10.12 9.25 11.63
C VAL A 213 8.74 9.39 12.29
N LYS A 214 8.69 10.06 13.42
CA LYS A 214 7.43 10.36 14.13
C LYS A 214 6.42 11.06 13.22
N GLY A 215 5.19 10.53 13.20
CA GLY A 215 4.10 11.09 12.40
C GLY A 215 4.08 10.61 10.94
N ASP A 216 5.10 9.85 10.51
CA ASP A 216 5.10 9.11 9.25
C ASP A 216 4.67 7.65 9.46
N ASN A 217 4.16 7.01 8.42
CA ASN A 217 3.90 5.58 8.42
C ASN A 217 4.66 4.89 7.29
N LEU A 218 5.47 3.89 7.62
CA LEU A 218 6.02 2.98 6.63
C LEU A 218 4.87 2.18 6.01
N HIS A 219 4.74 2.21 4.70
CA HIS A 219 3.83 1.34 3.96
C HIS A 219 4.59 0.13 3.43
N LYS A 220 4.11 -1.09 3.72
CA LYS A 220 4.70 -2.33 3.19
C LYS A 220 3.69 -3.11 2.35
N ILE A 221 4.07 -3.46 1.12
CA ILE A 221 3.36 -4.39 0.23
C ILE A 221 4.36 -5.37 -0.42
N GLY A 222 3.88 -6.17 -1.38
CA GLY A 222 4.63 -7.28 -1.97
C GLY A 222 4.54 -8.56 -1.13
N GLU A 223 4.52 -9.71 -1.82
CA GLU A 223 4.30 -11.03 -1.22
C GLU A 223 5.47 -11.48 -0.33
N GLY A 224 6.65 -10.87 -0.46
CA GLY A 224 7.85 -11.23 0.29
C GLY A 224 7.83 -10.81 1.77
N THR A 225 8.98 -10.94 2.40
CA THR A 225 9.15 -10.70 3.84
C THR A 225 9.96 -9.45 4.13
N LEU A 226 9.47 -8.60 5.03
CA LEU A 226 10.24 -7.51 5.63
C LEU A 226 10.52 -7.84 7.09
N VAL A 227 11.78 -8.06 7.46
CA VAL A 227 12.21 -8.24 8.85
C VAL A 227 12.65 -6.88 9.38
N VAL A 228 11.89 -6.31 10.31
CA VAL A 228 12.21 -5.01 10.93
C VAL A 228 13.09 -5.25 12.14
N GLN A 229 14.34 -4.81 12.07
CA GLN A 229 15.39 -5.10 13.05
C GLN A 229 16.26 -3.86 13.30
N GLY A 230 15.64 -2.70 13.44
CA GLY A 230 16.32 -1.48 13.89
C GLY A 230 16.72 -1.56 15.36
N THR A 231 17.31 -0.49 15.88
CA THR A 231 17.71 -0.39 17.30
C THR A 231 16.96 0.75 17.99
N GLY A 232 16.55 0.52 19.23
CA GLY A 232 15.90 1.52 20.06
C GLY A 232 14.42 1.73 19.75
N VAL A 233 13.93 2.94 20.01
CA VAL A 233 12.54 3.34 19.79
C VAL A 233 12.37 3.94 18.40
N ASN A 234 11.64 3.24 17.53
CA ASN A 234 11.15 3.81 16.29
C ASN A 234 9.81 4.54 16.55
N GLU A 235 9.77 5.86 16.35
CA GLU A 235 8.55 6.66 16.53
C GLU A 235 7.59 6.60 15.34
N GLY A 236 8.01 6.09 14.19
CA GLY A 236 7.14 5.92 13.01
C GLY A 236 6.08 4.84 13.20
N GLY A 237 5.01 4.89 12.41
CA GLY A 237 4.00 3.83 12.34
C GLY A 237 4.21 2.88 11.16
N LEU A 238 3.41 1.82 11.09
CA LEU A 238 3.44 0.82 10.03
C LEU A 238 2.04 0.58 9.48
N LYS A 239 1.89 0.55 8.14
CA LYS A 239 0.71 0.03 7.45
C LYS A 239 1.13 -1.09 6.52
N VAL A 240 0.68 -2.31 6.81
CA VAL A 240 0.98 -3.49 6.01
C VAL A 240 -0.23 -3.89 5.18
N GLY A 241 0.00 -4.09 3.88
CA GLY A 241 -1.02 -4.46 2.92
C GLY A 241 -0.78 -5.78 2.20
N ASP A 242 0.42 -6.38 2.29
CA ASP A 242 0.69 -7.68 1.65
C ASP A 242 1.91 -8.38 2.26
N GLY A 243 2.04 -9.69 2.01
CA GLY A 243 3.16 -10.54 2.45
C GLY A 243 3.39 -10.57 3.96
N THR A 244 4.63 -10.78 4.38
CA THR A 244 4.98 -10.92 5.80
C THR A 244 5.78 -9.71 6.30
N VAL A 245 5.51 -9.27 7.53
CA VAL A 245 6.40 -8.38 8.30
C VAL A 245 6.76 -9.05 9.61
N VAL A 246 8.04 -9.21 9.91
CA VAL A 246 8.52 -9.72 11.20
C VAL A 246 9.03 -8.53 12.01
N LEU A 247 8.41 -8.26 13.16
CA LEU A 247 8.87 -7.23 14.09
C LEU A 247 9.90 -7.84 15.03
N ASN A 248 11.15 -7.46 14.85
CA ASN A 248 12.32 -7.94 15.59
C ASN A 248 13.27 -6.79 15.95
N GLN A 249 12.71 -5.64 16.34
CA GLN A 249 13.46 -4.49 16.80
C GLN A 249 14.33 -4.86 18.01
N GLN A 250 15.56 -4.36 18.03
CA GLN A 250 16.52 -4.60 19.09
C GLN A 250 16.53 -3.44 20.09
N ALA A 251 16.80 -3.74 21.35
CA ALA A 251 16.94 -2.73 22.38
C ALA A 251 18.18 -1.86 22.17
N ASP A 252 18.07 -0.56 22.49
CA ASP A 252 19.23 0.32 22.58
C ASP A 252 20.10 0.04 23.82
N SER A 253 21.18 0.80 23.99
CA SER A 253 22.08 0.67 25.14
C SER A 253 21.44 0.98 26.50
N SER A 254 20.26 1.61 26.50
CA SER A 254 19.46 1.89 27.70
C SER A 254 18.31 0.89 27.90
N GLY A 255 18.20 -0.11 27.03
CA GLY A 255 17.16 -1.15 27.11
C GLY A 255 15.82 -0.74 26.49
N HIS A 256 15.71 0.41 25.83
CA HIS A 256 14.46 0.79 25.16
C HIS A 256 14.34 0.09 23.81
N VAL A 257 13.15 -0.43 23.52
CA VAL A 257 12.83 -1.10 22.26
C VAL A 257 11.39 -0.76 21.86
N GLN A 258 11.20 -0.42 20.58
CA GLN A 258 9.89 -0.30 19.95
C GLN A 258 10.07 -0.37 18.44
N ALA A 259 9.44 -1.35 17.79
CA ALA A 259 9.48 -1.51 16.34
C ALA A 259 8.70 -0.42 15.62
N PHE A 260 7.50 -0.07 16.12
CA PHE A 260 6.66 1.01 15.60
C PHE A 260 5.76 1.59 16.69
N SER A 261 5.35 2.84 16.53
CA SER A 261 4.38 3.51 17.41
C SER A 261 2.95 2.97 17.23
N SER A 262 2.62 2.49 16.03
CA SER A 262 1.34 1.83 15.71
C SER A 262 1.49 0.90 14.51
N VAL A 263 0.60 -0.10 14.41
CA VAL A 263 0.56 -1.05 13.30
C VAL A 263 -0.86 -1.17 12.77
N ASN A 264 -1.05 -1.01 11.47
CA ASN A 264 -2.31 -1.26 10.77
C ASN A 264 -2.18 -2.40 9.75
N ILE A 265 -3.03 -3.41 9.88
CA ILE A 265 -3.04 -4.62 9.06
C ILE A 265 -4.29 -4.61 8.17
N ALA A 266 -4.15 -4.57 6.85
CA ALA A 266 -5.29 -4.45 5.95
C ALA A 266 -5.15 -5.29 4.66
N SER A 267 -6.26 -5.40 3.94
CA SER A 267 -6.53 -6.13 2.69
C SER A 267 -6.75 -7.64 2.81
N GLY A 268 -6.48 -8.25 3.96
CA GLY A 268 -6.63 -9.69 4.20
C GLY A 268 -5.48 -10.55 3.67
N ARG A 269 -4.51 -9.94 2.99
CA ARG A 269 -3.31 -10.61 2.46
C ARG A 269 -2.16 -10.75 3.47
N PRO A 270 -1.88 -9.77 4.36
CA PRO A 270 -0.62 -9.79 5.09
C PRO A 270 -0.66 -10.57 6.40
N THR A 271 0.53 -10.95 6.87
CA THR A 271 0.81 -11.45 8.22
C THR A 271 1.87 -10.56 8.90
N VAL A 272 1.62 -10.15 10.14
CA VAL A 272 2.62 -9.51 11.02
C VAL A 272 3.00 -10.49 12.11
N VAL A 273 4.30 -10.76 12.26
CA VAL A 273 4.84 -11.70 13.25
C VAL A 273 5.58 -10.92 14.34
N LEU A 274 5.30 -11.22 15.61
CA LEU A 274 6.03 -10.64 16.74
C LEU A 274 7.20 -11.56 17.14
N ALA A 275 8.43 -11.05 17.12
CA ALA A 275 9.57 -11.81 17.64
C ALA A 275 9.52 -11.93 19.17
N ASP A 276 9.06 -10.88 19.85
CA ASP A 276 8.80 -10.85 21.29
C ASP A 276 7.60 -9.93 21.63
N ASN A 277 7.29 -9.76 22.92
CA ASN A 277 6.18 -8.94 23.41
C ASN A 277 6.53 -7.45 23.64
N GLN A 278 7.71 -6.98 23.22
CA GLN A 278 8.16 -5.60 23.41
C GLN A 278 8.12 -4.78 22.11
N GLN A 279 7.76 -5.41 20.99
CA GLN A 279 7.83 -4.82 19.65
C GLN A 279 6.87 -3.65 19.44
N VAL A 280 5.66 -3.74 19.97
CA VAL A 280 4.61 -2.73 19.79
C VAL A 280 3.64 -2.82 20.96
N ASN A 281 3.10 -1.68 21.39
CA ASN A 281 1.99 -1.69 22.33
C ASN A 281 0.77 -2.35 21.67
N PRO A 282 0.21 -3.46 22.22
CA PRO A 282 -0.93 -4.18 21.62
C PRO A 282 -2.15 -3.29 21.32
N ASP A 283 -2.39 -2.26 22.14
CA ASP A 283 -3.50 -1.32 21.95
C ASP A 283 -3.35 -0.42 20.72
N ASN A 284 -2.13 -0.30 20.19
CA ASN A 284 -1.82 0.47 18.98
C ASN A 284 -1.82 -0.41 17.72
N ILE A 285 -2.22 -1.67 17.84
CA ILE A 285 -2.46 -2.55 16.70
C ILE A 285 -3.91 -2.39 16.23
N SER A 286 -4.10 -2.37 14.92
CA SER A 286 -5.42 -2.29 14.29
C SER A 286 -5.50 -3.15 13.04
N TRP A 287 -6.68 -3.70 12.79
CA TRP A 287 -7.03 -4.39 11.56
C TRP A 287 -8.00 -3.50 10.76
N GLY A 288 -7.54 -3.04 9.59
CA GLY A 288 -8.33 -2.24 8.67
C GLY A 288 -9.23 -3.08 7.77
N TYR A 289 -9.61 -2.53 6.61
CA TYR A 289 -10.46 -3.19 5.62
C TYR A 289 -9.93 -4.58 5.25
N ARG A 290 -10.75 -5.63 5.43
CA ARG A 290 -10.43 -7.06 5.27
C ARG A 290 -9.31 -7.59 6.18
N GLY A 291 -8.84 -6.80 7.13
CA GLY A 291 -7.84 -7.20 8.12
C GLY A 291 -6.59 -7.89 7.56
N GLY A 292 -6.26 -9.04 8.14
CA GLY A 292 -5.01 -9.80 7.98
C GLY A 292 -4.65 -10.49 9.29
N VAL A 293 -3.47 -11.10 9.36
CA VAL A 293 -3.04 -11.90 10.52
C VAL A 293 -2.06 -11.11 11.39
N LEU A 294 -2.32 -11.02 12.70
CA LEU A 294 -1.29 -10.80 13.70
C LEU A 294 -0.92 -12.16 14.28
N ASP A 295 0.30 -12.61 14.05
CA ASP A 295 0.86 -13.80 14.64
C ASP A 295 1.69 -13.44 15.87
N VAL A 296 1.19 -13.82 17.04
CA VAL A 296 1.87 -13.55 18.32
C VAL A 296 3.07 -14.45 18.53
N ASN A 297 3.21 -15.54 17.76
CA ASN A 297 4.40 -16.38 17.72
C ASN A 297 4.95 -16.76 19.12
N GLY A 298 4.08 -17.29 19.98
CA GLY A 298 4.42 -17.76 21.31
C GLY A 298 4.58 -16.67 22.37
N ASN A 299 4.17 -15.43 22.07
CA ASN A 299 4.24 -14.29 22.99
C ASN A 299 2.89 -14.01 23.67
N ASP A 300 2.92 -13.88 24.99
CA ASP A 300 1.77 -13.44 25.78
C ASP A 300 1.54 -11.95 25.54
N LEU A 301 0.29 -11.57 25.28
CA LEU A 301 -0.12 -10.17 25.04
C LEU A 301 -1.31 -9.81 25.92
N THR A 302 -1.40 -8.53 26.29
CA THR A 302 -2.57 -7.95 26.95
C THR A 302 -3.14 -6.84 26.07
N PHE A 303 -4.42 -6.94 25.71
CA PHE A 303 -5.15 -5.92 24.98
C PHE A 303 -6.21 -5.29 25.88
N HIS A 304 -6.30 -3.97 25.88
CA HIS A 304 -7.39 -3.21 26.50
C HIS A 304 -8.44 -2.77 25.47
N LYS A 305 -8.11 -2.90 24.18
CA LYS A 305 -9.04 -2.77 23.05
C LYS A 305 -8.59 -3.63 21.88
N LEU A 306 -9.56 -4.08 21.08
CA LEU A 306 -9.30 -4.70 19.78
C LEU A 306 -9.88 -3.80 18.68
N ASN A 307 -8.99 -3.12 17.95
CA ASN A 307 -9.37 -2.25 16.84
C ASN A 307 -9.53 -3.08 15.56
N ALA A 308 -10.60 -3.88 15.47
CA ALA A 308 -10.87 -4.77 14.33
C ALA A 308 -12.04 -4.25 13.49
N ALA A 309 -11.79 -3.88 12.23
CA ALA A 309 -12.81 -3.28 11.36
C ALA A 309 -13.86 -4.29 10.86
N ASP A 310 -13.45 -5.52 10.57
CA ASP A 310 -14.31 -6.56 10.02
C ASP A 310 -13.77 -7.97 10.34
N TYR A 311 -14.46 -8.99 9.82
CA TYR A 311 -14.16 -10.41 10.04
C TYR A 311 -12.76 -10.83 9.56
N GLY A 312 -12.10 -10.07 8.69
CA GLY A 312 -10.75 -10.39 8.23
C GLY A 312 -9.67 -10.20 9.30
N ALA A 313 -9.99 -9.62 10.45
CA ALA A 313 -9.07 -9.49 11.57
C ALA A 313 -8.77 -10.87 12.20
N THR A 314 -7.55 -11.36 12.03
CA THR A 314 -7.11 -12.64 12.59
C THR A 314 -6.01 -12.41 13.62
N LEU A 315 -6.19 -12.96 14.83
CA LEU A 315 -5.16 -13.09 15.85
C LEU A 315 -4.77 -14.56 15.94
N GLY A 316 -3.56 -14.89 15.55
CA GLY A 316 -3.04 -16.25 15.47
C GLY A 316 -1.81 -16.46 16.34
N ASN A 317 -1.47 -17.73 16.55
CA ASN A 317 -0.19 -18.15 17.10
C ASN A 317 0.32 -19.31 16.25
N SER A 318 1.38 -19.08 15.46
CA SER A 318 2.00 -20.13 14.64
C SER A 318 3.05 -20.96 15.40
N SER A 319 3.45 -20.52 16.59
CA SER A 319 4.45 -21.20 17.42
C SER A 319 3.86 -22.39 18.18
N ASP A 320 4.67 -23.43 18.39
CA ASP A 320 4.35 -24.54 19.30
C ASP A 320 4.30 -24.10 20.78
N LYS A 321 4.91 -22.95 21.10
CA LYS A 321 4.82 -22.37 22.44
C LYS A 321 3.44 -21.76 22.63
N THR A 322 2.74 -22.17 23.69
CA THR A 322 1.47 -21.56 24.08
C THR A 322 1.66 -20.08 24.40
N ALA A 323 0.76 -19.26 23.87
CA ALA A 323 0.65 -17.82 24.15
C ALA A 323 -0.71 -17.53 24.81
N ASN A 324 -0.69 -16.75 25.88
CA ASN A 324 -1.89 -16.27 26.57
C ASN A 324 -2.25 -14.87 26.05
N ILE A 325 -3.47 -14.75 25.51
CA ILE A 325 -4.04 -13.45 25.15
C ILE A 325 -4.97 -13.02 26.27
N THR A 326 -4.57 -11.98 26.99
CA THR A 326 -5.39 -11.36 28.03
C THR A 326 -6.18 -10.21 27.43
N LEU A 327 -7.50 -10.27 27.61
CA LEU A 327 -8.41 -9.20 27.21
C LEU A 327 -8.84 -8.47 28.48
N ASP A 328 -8.21 -7.32 28.75
CA ASP A 328 -8.50 -6.46 29.91
C ASP A 328 -9.17 -5.17 29.43
N TYR A 329 -10.38 -5.31 28.87
CA TYR A 329 -11.09 -4.17 28.32
C TYR A 329 -11.41 -3.14 29.40
N GLN A 330 -10.80 -1.95 29.29
CA GLN A 330 -11.20 -0.80 30.07
C GLN A 330 -12.47 -0.19 29.48
N THR A 331 -13.62 -0.82 29.71
CA THR A 331 -14.88 -0.09 29.61
C THR A 331 -15.02 0.73 30.88
N HIS A 332 -14.77 2.04 30.83
CA HIS A 332 -15.39 2.89 31.82
C HIS A 332 -16.91 2.77 31.61
N PRO A 333 -17.72 2.44 32.63
CA PRO A 333 -19.16 2.32 32.48
C PRO A 333 -19.84 3.56 31.89
N ALA A 334 -19.19 4.73 31.94
CA ALA A 334 -19.62 5.98 31.34
C ALA A 334 -19.48 6.04 29.80
N ASP A 335 -18.63 5.19 29.20
CA ASP A 335 -18.35 5.16 27.76
C ASP A 335 -19.22 4.15 26.99
N VAL A 336 -19.98 3.32 27.72
CA VAL A 336 -20.98 2.42 27.13
C VAL A 336 -22.25 3.22 26.83
N LYS A 337 -22.34 3.79 25.62
CA LYS A 337 -23.62 4.25 25.10
C LYS A 337 -24.44 3.03 24.65
N VAL A 338 -25.35 2.61 25.51
CA VAL A 338 -26.46 1.72 25.11
C VAL A 338 -27.40 2.57 24.25
N ASN A 339 -27.37 2.34 22.94
CA ASN A 339 -28.40 2.82 22.02
C ASN A 339 -29.43 1.70 21.82
#